data_AF-A0A1L9QKC6-F1
#
_entry.id   AF-A0A1L9QKC6-F1
#
_cell.length_a   1.000
_cell.length_b   1.000
_cell.length_c   1.000
_cell.angle_alpha   90.00
_cell.angle_beta   90.00
_cell.angle_gamma   90.00
#
_symmetry.space_group_name_H-M   'P 1'
#
loop_
_entity.id
_entity.type
_entity.pdbx_description
1 polymer ?
#
loop_
_entity_poly.entity_id
_entity_poly.type
_entity_poly.pdbx_seq_one_letter_code
_entity_poly.pdbx_strand_id
1 'polypeptide(L)'
;MRANEQVGLIAVHTLFVREHNRLAEQIAADPDTAMEAEKLELSVDDYIYETARKLVGAKIQIITYNEYLPLLLGTDALSPYQGYDETVNPSISNEFAHAAFRVGHTQVSPTLERIDPQTGVSNPIALRDGFFTTQLILEEGIDSLLLGLASQQAQEIDPLYQVR
;
A
#
# COMPACT_ATOMS: atom_id res chain seq x y z
N MET A 1 3.09 -13.95 7.54
CA MET A 1 2.80 -12.56 7.11
C MET A 1 3.70 -11.59 7.86
N ARG A 2 4.13 -10.49 7.23
CA ARG A 2 4.94 -9.41 7.85
C ARG A 2 4.19 -8.08 7.99
N ALA A 3 2.86 -8.10 7.84
CA ALA A 3 2.03 -6.90 7.90
C ALA A 3 2.19 -6.10 9.21
N ASN A 4 2.52 -6.78 10.31
CA ASN A 4 2.73 -6.17 11.64
C ASN A 4 4.21 -5.89 11.96
N GLU A 5 5.04 -5.61 10.95
CA GLU A 5 6.43 -5.23 11.18
C GLU A 5 6.52 -3.88 11.89
N GLN A 6 5.95 -2.82 11.31
CA GLN A 6 5.91 -1.48 11.91
C GLN A 6 4.56 -0.81 11.68
N VAL A 7 4.14 0.08 12.59
CA VAL A 7 2.78 0.66 12.64
C VAL A 7 2.32 1.37 11.36
N GLY A 8 3.22 2.02 10.62
CA GLY A 8 2.90 2.63 9.32
C GLY A 8 2.54 1.60 8.25
N LEU A 9 3.19 0.42 8.26
CA LEU A 9 2.86 -0.67 7.35
C LEU A 9 1.48 -1.26 7.69
N ILE A 10 1.18 -1.39 9.00
CA ILE A 10 -0.14 -1.80 9.47
C ILE A 10 -1.20 -0.79 9.01
N ALA A 11 -0.93 0.51 9.11
CA ALA A 11 -1.84 1.56 8.67
C ALA A 11 -2.18 1.44 7.18
N VAL A 12 -1.18 1.24 6.31
CA VAL A 12 -1.40 1.05 4.86
C VAL A 12 -2.16 -0.25 4.57
N HIS A 13 -1.84 -1.36 5.25
CA HIS A 13 -2.62 -2.59 5.10
C HIS A 13 -4.08 -2.40 5.51
N THR A 14 -4.32 -1.72 6.63
CA THR A 14 -5.66 -1.43 7.14
C THR A 14 -6.44 -0.54 6.16
N LEU A 15 -5.78 0.44 5.55
CA LEU A 15 -6.38 1.28 4.50
C LEU A 15 -6.89 0.43 3.32
N PHE A 16 -6.08 -0.48 2.80
CA PHE A 16 -6.50 -1.32 1.68
C PHE A 16 -7.59 -2.34 2.04
N VAL A 17 -7.62 -2.83 3.28
CA VAL A 17 -8.74 -3.66 3.77
C VAL A 17 -10.03 -2.83 3.87
N ARG A 18 -9.96 -1.60 4.39
CA ARG A 18 -11.11 -0.69 4.42
C ARG A 18 -11.61 -0.37 3.01
N GLU A 19 -10.70 -0.15 2.06
CA GLU A 19 -11.06 0.10 0.66
C GLU A 19 -11.70 -1.11 -0.01
N HIS A 20 -11.19 -2.31 0.25
CA HIS A 20 -11.84 -3.55 -0.20
C HIS A 20 -13.28 -3.62 0.29
N ASN A 21 -13.51 -3.41 1.60
CA ASN A 21 -14.85 -3.50 2.18
C ASN A 21 -15.79 -2.43 1.64
N ARG A 22 -15.30 -1.19 1.48
CA ARG A 22 -16.07 -0.10 0.85
C ARG A 22 -16.50 -0.45 -0.57
N LEU A 23 -15.61 -1.08 -1.36
CA LEU A 23 -15.94 -1.55 -2.71
C LEU A 23 -16.93 -2.72 -2.68
N ALA A 24 -16.72 -3.69 -1.79
CA ALA A 24 -17.62 -4.83 -1.63
C ALA A 24 -19.04 -4.38 -1.27
N GLU A 25 -19.20 -3.41 -0.36
CA GLU A 25 -20.48 -2.81 -0.02
C GLU A 25 -21.14 -2.14 -1.22
N GLN A 26 -20.37 -1.42 -2.05
CA GLN A 26 -20.88 -0.78 -3.26
C GLN A 26 -21.34 -1.80 -4.31
N ILE A 27 -20.58 -2.87 -4.51
CA ILE A 27 -20.94 -3.95 -5.44
C ILE A 27 -22.18 -4.68 -4.91
N ALA A 28 -22.24 -4.99 -3.62
CA ALA A 28 -23.41 -5.64 -3.01
C ALA A 28 -24.70 -4.81 -3.15
N ALA A 29 -24.59 -3.48 -3.18
CA ALA A 29 -25.72 -2.58 -3.35
C ALA A 29 -26.17 -2.38 -4.81
N ASP A 30 -25.37 -2.83 -5.79
CA ASP A 30 -25.69 -2.73 -7.20
C ASP A 30 -26.79 -3.75 -7.59
N PRO A 31 -27.92 -3.33 -8.18
CA PRO A 31 -29.00 -4.23 -8.57
C PRO A 31 -28.61 -5.28 -9.60
N ASP A 32 -27.57 -5.04 -10.40
CA ASP A 32 -27.12 -5.96 -11.45
C ASP A 32 -26.18 -7.05 -10.91
N THR A 33 -25.72 -6.95 -9.66
CA THR A 33 -24.72 -7.85 -9.07
C THR A 33 -25.12 -9.33 -9.13
N ALA A 34 -26.39 -9.67 -8.88
CA ALA A 34 -26.84 -11.05 -8.95
C ALA A 34 -26.77 -11.61 -10.38
N MET A 35 -27.13 -10.78 -11.37
CA MET A 35 -27.07 -11.13 -12.78
C MET A 35 -25.61 -11.26 -13.26
N GLU A 36 -24.73 -10.35 -12.86
CA GLU A 36 -23.30 -10.42 -13.22
C GLU A 36 -22.61 -11.63 -12.60
N ALA A 37 -22.96 -11.99 -11.36
CA ALA A 37 -22.48 -13.21 -10.72
C ALA A 37 -22.91 -14.46 -11.50
N GLU A 38 -24.18 -14.53 -11.92
CA GLU A 38 -24.71 -15.64 -12.73
C GLU A 38 -24.00 -15.78 -14.07
N LYS A 39 -23.73 -14.67 -14.78
CA LYS A 39 -22.99 -14.66 -16.06
C LYS A 39 -21.59 -15.27 -15.95
N LEU A 40 -20.97 -15.17 -14.78
CA LEU A 40 -19.63 -15.69 -14.50
C LEU A 40 -19.66 -17.06 -13.80
N GLU A 41 -20.83 -17.65 -13.63
CA GLU A 41 -21.01 -18.93 -12.90
C GLU A 41 -20.47 -18.89 -11.47
N LEU A 42 -20.57 -17.71 -10.82
CA LEU A 42 -20.13 -17.49 -9.44
C LEU A 42 -21.31 -17.36 -8.48
N SER A 43 -21.07 -17.66 -7.20
CA SER A 43 -21.98 -17.20 -6.16
C SER A 43 -21.95 -15.67 -6.06
N VAL A 44 -23.03 -15.06 -5.58
CA VAL A 44 -23.09 -13.60 -5.38
C VAL A 44 -21.97 -13.13 -4.44
N ASP A 45 -21.68 -13.89 -3.39
CA ASP A 45 -20.62 -13.58 -2.42
C ASP A 45 -19.22 -13.63 -3.07
N ASP A 46 -18.92 -14.71 -3.81
CA ASP A 46 -17.65 -14.85 -4.53
C ASP A 46 -17.46 -13.74 -5.57
N TYR A 47 -18.53 -13.38 -6.29
CA TYR A 47 -18.49 -12.30 -7.27
C TYR A 47 -18.17 -10.95 -6.60
N ILE A 48 -18.81 -10.63 -5.48
CA ILE A 48 -18.54 -9.41 -4.72
C ILE A 48 -17.08 -9.37 -4.26
N TYR A 49 -16.61 -10.46 -3.63
CA TYR A 49 -15.24 -10.56 -3.12
C TYR A 49 -14.19 -10.45 -4.24
N GLU A 50 -14.29 -11.27 -5.29
CA GLU A 50 -13.31 -11.28 -6.37
C GLU A 50 -13.30 -9.97 -7.17
N THR A 51 -14.46 -9.34 -7.34
CA THR A 51 -14.55 -8.03 -8.00
C THR A 51 -13.91 -6.93 -7.16
N ALA A 52 -14.20 -6.87 -5.85
CA ALA A 52 -13.54 -5.93 -4.94
C ALA A 52 -12.01 -6.16 -4.90
N ARG A 53 -11.57 -7.42 -4.81
CA ARG A 53 -10.14 -7.81 -4.86
C ARG A 53 -9.47 -7.37 -6.16
N LYS A 54 -10.13 -7.60 -7.31
CA LYS A 54 -9.64 -7.18 -8.63
C LYS A 54 -9.46 -5.66 -8.70
N LEU A 55 -10.42 -4.90 -8.19
CA LEU A 55 -10.35 -3.43 -8.18
C LEU A 55 -9.24 -2.90 -7.26
N VAL A 56 -9.07 -3.47 -6.06
CA VAL A 56 -7.94 -3.12 -5.17
C VAL A 56 -6.60 -3.44 -5.82
N GLY A 57 -6.48 -4.61 -6.46
CA GLY A 57 -5.28 -4.98 -7.22
C GLY A 57 -4.95 -3.98 -8.32
N ALA A 58 -5.97 -3.54 -9.09
CA ALA A 58 -5.81 -2.52 -10.12
C ALA A 58 -5.35 -1.17 -9.54
N LYS A 59 -5.90 -0.74 -8.38
CA LYS A 59 -5.47 0.49 -7.70
C LYS A 59 -4.01 0.43 -7.28
N ILE A 60 -3.58 -0.68 -6.68
CA ILE A 60 -2.19 -0.88 -6.29
C ILE A 60 -1.27 -0.82 -7.52
N GLN A 61 -1.64 -1.45 -8.63
CA GLN A 61 -0.88 -1.40 -9.87
C GLN A 61 -0.79 0.02 -10.44
N ILE A 62 -1.90 0.76 -10.50
CA ILE A 62 -1.92 2.14 -10.99
C ILE A 62 -1.02 3.03 -10.14
N ILE A 63 -1.18 3.00 -8.81
CA ILE A 63 -0.33 3.77 -7.88
C ILE A 63 1.14 3.38 -8.08
N THR A 64 1.44 2.09 -8.25
CA THR A 64 2.83 1.62 -8.41
C THR A 64 3.44 2.12 -9.73
N TYR A 65 2.79 1.88 -10.86
CA TYR A 65 3.38 2.11 -12.18
C TYR A 65 3.24 3.55 -12.67
N ASN A 66 2.20 4.27 -12.26
CA ASN A 66 1.92 5.62 -12.75
C ASN A 66 2.33 6.72 -11.76
N GLU A 67 2.48 6.39 -10.48
CA GLU A 67 2.82 7.39 -9.45
C GLU A 67 4.17 7.07 -8.80
N TYR A 68 4.31 5.91 -8.15
CA TYR A 68 5.49 5.58 -7.36
C TYR A 68 6.77 5.37 -8.20
N LEU A 69 6.71 4.54 -9.24
CA LEU A 69 7.89 4.24 -10.07
C LEU A 69 8.41 5.47 -10.84
N PRO A 70 7.55 6.32 -11.46
CA PRO A 70 8.01 7.57 -12.07
C PRO A 70 8.65 8.53 -11.07
N LEU A 71 8.15 8.62 -9.83
CA LEU A 71 8.76 9.43 -8.78
C LEU A 71 10.13 8.90 -8.35
N LEU A 72 10.27 7.56 -8.27
CA LEU A 72 11.50 6.91 -7.81
C LEU A 72 12.59 6.87 -8.89
N LEU A 73 12.23 6.55 -10.13
CA LEU A 73 13.16 6.25 -11.21
C LEU A 73 13.27 7.38 -12.26
N GLY A 74 12.37 8.36 -12.21
CA GLY A 74 12.21 9.40 -13.21
C GLY A 74 11.06 9.12 -14.19
N THR A 75 10.50 10.17 -14.79
CA THR A 75 9.29 10.11 -15.62
C THR A 75 9.45 9.27 -16.89
N ASP A 76 10.68 9.12 -17.39
CA ASP A 76 10.97 8.39 -18.63
C ASP A 76 11.48 6.96 -18.37
N ALA A 77 11.49 6.50 -17.11
CA ALA A 77 12.03 5.19 -16.75
C ALA A 77 11.19 4.02 -17.27
N LEU A 78 9.89 4.23 -17.48
CA LEU A 78 8.97 3.20 -17.99
C LEU A 78 8.45 3.61 -19.37
N SER A 79 8.57 2.72 -20.34
CA SER A 79 7.91 2.88 -21.63
C SER A 79 6.39 2.72 -21.48
N PRO A 80 5.57 3.37 -22.32
CA PRO A 80 4.13 3.16 -22.33
C PRO A 80 3.79 1.68 -22.50
N TYR A 81 2.80 1.20 -21.74
CA TYR A 81 2.35 -0.18 -21.80
C TYR A 81 1.88 -0.55 -23.21
N GLN A 82 2.48 -1.61 -23.79
CA GLN A 82 2.21 -2.07 -25.16
C GLN A 82 1.21 -3.23 -25.24
N GLY A 83 0.61 -3.60 -24.11
CA GLY A 83 -0.22 -4.80 -24.00
C GLY A 83 0.50 -5.97 -23.35
N TYR A 84 -0.24 -7.06 -23.14
CA TYR A 84 0.28 -8.29 -22.58
C TYR A 84 1.18 -9.00 -23.60
N ASP A 85 2.36 -9.43 -23.16
CA ASP A 85 3.30 -10.23 -23.93
C ASP A 85 3.52 -11.56 -23.20
N GLU A 86 3.04 -12.66 -23.80
CA GLU A 86 3.14 -14.01 -23.23
C GLU A 86 4.57 -14.55 -23.19
N THR A 87 5.51 -13.93 -23.91
CA THR A 87 6.91 -14.34 -23.96
C THR A 87 7.75 -13.76 -22.82
N VAL A 88 7.23 -12.75 -22.12
CA VAL A 88 7.91 -12.12 -20.98
C VAL A 88 7.86 -13.05 -19.78
N ASN A 89 9.00 -13.26 -19.12
CA ASN A 89 9.06 -13.92 -17.82
C ASN A 89 8.86 -12.88 -16.71
N PRO A 90 7.74 -12.89 -15.96
CA PRO A 90 7.45 -11.90 -14.92
C PRO A 90 8.08 -12.25 -13.56
N SER A 91 8.92 -13.29 -13.48
CA SER A 91 9.55 -13.70 -12.23
C SER A 91 10.46 -12.61 -11.67
N ILE A 92 10.40 -12.41 -10.35
CA ILE A 92 11.27 -11.46 -9.66
C ILE A 92 12.71 -11.97 -9.69
N SER A 93 13.64 -11.14 -10.17
CA SER A 93 15.06 -11.48 -10.21
C SER A 93 15.70 -11.45 -8.81
N ASN A 94 16.78 -12.22 -8.63
CA ASN A 94 17.50 -12.27 -7.36
C ASN A 94 18.11 -10.89 -7.02
N GLU A 95 18.63 -10.20 -8.04
CA GLU A 95 19.22 -8.87 -7.93
C GLU A 95 18.17 -7.85 -7.46
N PHE A 96 16.94 -7.94 -7.97
CA PHE A 96 15.87 -7.06 -7.53
C PHE A 96 15.50 -7.33 -6.06
N ALA A 97 15.27 -8.60 -5.70
CA ALA A 97 14.83 -8.97 -4.36
C ALA A 97 15.86 -8.71 -3.25
N HIS A 98 17.16 -8.82 -3.56
CA HIS A 98 18.23 -8.72 -2.56
C HIS A 98 18.95 -7.37 -2.55
N ALA A 99 19.00 -6.66 -3.67
CA ALA A 99 19.72 -5.40 -3.78
C ALA A 99 18.78 -4.23 -4.11
N ALA A 100 18.17 -4.21 -5.29
CA ALA A 100 17.46 -3.03 -5.77
C ALA A 100 16.29 -2.62 -4.86
N PHE A 101 15.43 -3.56 -4.48
CA PHE A 101 14.24 -3.26 -3.67
C PHE A 101 14.56 -2.98 -2.19
N ARG A 102 15.82 -3.11 -1.78
CA ARG A 102 16.28 -2.73 -0.43
C ARG A 102 16.63 -1.24 -0.32
N VAL A 103 16.63 -0.49 -1.43
CA VAL A 103 16.88 0.96 -1.41
C VAL A 103 15.91 1.69 -0.48
N GLY A 104 14.69 1.17 -0.31
CA GLY A 104 13.71 1.74 0.62
C GLY A 104 14.20 1.76 2.07
N HIS A 105 15.09 0.84 2.49
CA HIS A 105 15.61 0.83 3.86
C HIS A 105 16.49 2.04 4.19
N THR A 106 17.14 2.67 3.20
CA THR A 106 17.94 3.87 3.43
C THR A 106 17.06 5.11 3.58
N GLN A 107 15.83 5.04 3.05
CA GLN A 107 14.85 6.12 3.06
C GLN A 107 14.01 6.18 4.35
N VAL A 108 14.16 5.18 5.23
CA VAL A 108 13.40 5.08 6.49
C VAL A 108 13.92 6.09 7.51
N SER A 109 13.02 6.91 8.05
CA SER A 109 13.31 7.84 9.13
C SER A 109 13.37 7.13 10.50
N PRO A 110 14.25 7.53 11.44
CA PRO A 110 14.26 7.01 12.81
C PRO A 110 13.01 7.40 13.62
N THR A 111 12.20 8.34 13.11
CA THR A 111 10.92 8.75 13.67
C THR A 111 9.80 8.58 12.65
N LEU A 112 8.60 8.22 13.13
CA LEU A 112 7.36 8.23 12.36
C LEU A 112 6.51 9.42 12.81
N GLU A 113 6.23 10.31 11.87
CA GLU A 113 5.33 11.42 12.09
C GLU A 113 3.89 10.92 12.28
N ARG A 114 3.17 11.55 13.20
CA ARG A 114 1.73 11.38 13.39
C ARG A 114 1.11 12.75 13.49
N ILE A 115 0.10 13.04 12.68
CA ILE A 115 -0.53 14.35 12.63
C ILE A 115 -2.02 14.17 12.92
N ASP A 116 -2.50 14.79 13.99
CA ASP A 116 -3.93 14.80 14.28
C ASP A 116 -4.70 15.47 13.11
N PRO A 117 -5.61 14.75 12.44
CA PRO A 117 -6.31 15.28 11.26
C PRO A 117 -7.28 16.43 11.56
N GLN A 118 -7.67 16.62 12.84
CA GLN A 118 -8.57 17.70 13.26
C GLN A 118 -7.80 18.95 13.67
N THR A 119 -6.68 18.77 14.37
CA THR A 119 -5.94 19.90 14.96
C THR A 119 -4.68 20.27 14.18
N GLY A 120 -4.19 19.38 13.30
CA GLY A 120 -2.91 19.52 12.61
C GLY A 120 -1.70 19.37 13.53
N VAL A 121 -1.91 18.99 14.80
CA VAL A 121 -0.84 18.86 15.77
C VAL A 121 -0.02 17.60 15.48
N SER A 122 1.28 17.79 15.36
CA SER A 122 2.26 16.72 15.23
C SER A 122 2.59 16.08 16.58
N ASN A 123 2.64 14.75 16.61
CA ASN A 123 3.01 13.93 17.77
C ASN A 123 3.84 12.71 17.35
N PRO A 124 5.09 12.88 16.90
CA PRO A 124 5.90 11.79 16.35
C PRO A 124 6.19 10.70 17.39
N ILE A 125 6.44 9.48 16.91
CA ILE A 125 7.03 8.39 17.71
C ILE A 125 8.41 8.02 17.17
N ALA A 126 9.25 7.44 18.01
CA ALA A 126 10.45 6.78 17.49
C ALA A 126 10.02 5.51 16.74
N LEU A 127 10.59 5.28 15.55
CA LEU A 127 10.28 4.10 14.73
C LEU A 127 10.50 2.81 15.51
N ARG A 128 11.54 2.76 16.36
CA ARG A 128 11.86 1.60 17.19
C ARG A 128 10.70 1.19 18.11
N ASP A 129 9.93 2.16 18.58
CA ASP A 129 8.79 1.95 19.48
C ASP A 129 7.52 1.55 18.70
N GLY A 130 7.54 1.70 17.37
CA GLY A 130 6.48 1.31 16.44
C GLY A 130 6.65 -0.08 15.84
N PHE A 131 7.70 -0.84 16.18
CA PHE A 131 7.87 -2.21 15.68
C PHE A 131 7.03 -3.22 16.47
N PHE A 132 6.44 -4.18 15.76
CA PHE A 132 5.73 -5.35 16.30
C PHE A 132 4.66 -5.03 17.36
N THR A 133 4.06 -3.85 17.27
CA THR A 133 2.99 -3.39 18.15
C THR A 133 1.75 -3.01 17.34
N THR A 134 0.57 -3.28 17.89
CA THR A 134 -0.73 -2.86 17.34
C THR A 134 -1.42 -1.84 18.23
N GLN A 135 -0.85 -1.51 19.41
CA GLN A 135 -1.53 -0.73 20.43
C GLN A 135 -1.99 0.64 19.88
N LEU A 136 -1.08 1.33 19.20
CA LEU A 136 -1.34 2.63 18.60
C LEU A 136 -2.51 2.60 17.60
N ILE A 137 -2.57 1.55 16.77
CA ILE A 137 -3.64 1.39 15.77
C ILE A 137 -4.99 1.13 16.46
N LEU A 138 -4.99 0.34 17.54
CA LEU A 138 -6.20 -0.01 18.28
C LEU A 138 -6.75 1.18 19.08
N GLU A 139 -5.87 2.03 19.62
CA GLU A 139 -6.24 3.19 20.44
C GLU A 139 -6.60 4.42 19.60
N GLU A 140 -5.82 4.72 18.58
CA GLU A 140 -5.91 5.99 17.84
C GLU A 140 -6.40 5.81 16.39
N GLY A 141 -6.50 4.57 15.90
CA GLY A 141 -6.78 4.31 14.49
C GLY A 141 -5.56 4.53 13.60
N ILE A 142 -5.82 4.77 12.30
CA ILE A 142 -4.76 4.86 11.27
C ILE A 142 -4.58 6.27 10.71
N ASP A 143 -5.56 7.15 10.90
CA ASP A 143 -5.67 8.39 10.13
C ASP A 143 -4.50 9.34 10.41
N SER A 144 -4.12 9.46 11.69
CA SER A 144 -2.98 10.29 12.10
C SER A 144 -1.65 9.80 11.54
N LEU A 145 -1.47 8.48 11.47
CA LEU A 145 -0.30 7.84 10.86
C LEU A 145 -0.28 8.05 9.34
N LEU A 146 -1.41 7.87 8.66
CA LEU A 146 -1.47 8.08 7.20
C LEU A 146 -1.18 9.53 6.83
N LEU A 147 -1.69 10.50 7.60
CA LEU A 147 -1.41 11.92 7.39
C LEU A 147 0.07 12.25 7.65
N GLY A 148 0.66 11.66 8.70
CA GLY A 148 2.09 11.76 8.96
C GLY A 148 2.94 11.17 7.84
N LEU A 149 2.64 9.95 7.37
CA LEU A 149 3.34 9.30 6.26
C LEU A 149 3.26 10.09 4.95
N ALA A 150 2.14 10.77 4.69
CA ALA A 150 1.97 11.61 3.50
C ALA A 150 2.70 12.96 3.60
N SER A 151 2.98 13.43 4.83
CA SER A 151 3.56 14.76 5.07
C SER A 151 5.07 14.72 5.35
N GLN A 152 5.56 13.60 5.89
CA GLN A 152 6.95 13.44 6.29
C GLN A 152 7.83 13.17 5.08
N GLN A 153 8.93 13.93 4.96
CA GLN A 153 9.94 13.68 3.95
C GLN A 153 10.75 12.40 4.28
N ALA A 154 10.93 11.54 3.29
CA ALA A 154 11.78 10.36 3.40
C ALA A 154 13.27 10.75 3.53
N GLN A 155 14.08 9.87 4.14
CA GLN A 155 15.53 10.06 4.21
C GLN A 155 16.18 9.95 2.81
N GLU A 156 17.36 10.54 2.67
CA GLU A 156 18.12 10.46 1.43
C GLU A 156 18.56 9.03 1.12
N ILE A 157 18.75 8.73 -0.17
CA ILE A 157 19.36 7.47 -0.58
C ILE A 157 20.87 7.61 -0.38
N ASP A 158 21.38 6.99 0.68
CA ASP A 158 22.80 7.01 1.02
C ASP A 158 23.31 5.59 1.38
N PRO A 159 24.64 5.36 1.48
CA PRO A 159 25.18 4.06 1.86
C PRO A 159 25.13 3.79 3.38
N LEU A 160 24.52 4.66 4.19
CA LEU A 160 24.51 4.60 5.66
C LEU A 160 23.15 4.12 6.18
N TYR A 161 23.11 2.89 6.71
CA TYR A 161 21.98 2.42 7.50
C TYR A 161 21.93 3.16 8.85
N GLN A 162 20.99 4.09 9.04
CA GLN A 162 20.76 4.72 10.33
C GLN A 162 19.79 3.89 11.19
N VAL A 163 20.30 2.82 11.78
CA VAL A 163 19.70 2.22 12.99
C VAL A 163 20.67 2.48 14.13
N ARG A 164 20.46 3.58 14.86
CA ARG A 164 21.06 3.82 16.18
C ARG A 164 19.95 4.18 17.16
#